data_AF-A0A941L213-F1
#
_entry.id   AF-A0A941L213-F1
#
_cell.length_a   1.000
_cell.length_b   1.000
_cell.length_c   1.000
_cell.angle_alpha   90.00
_cell.angle_beta   90.00
_cell.angle_gamma   90.00
#
_symmetry.space_group_name_H-M   'P 1'
#
loop_
_entity.id
_entity.type
_entity.pdbx_description
1 polymer ?
#
loop_
_entity_poly.entity_id
_entity_poly.type
_entity_poly.pdbx_seq_one_letter_code
_entity_poly.pdbx_strand_id
1 'polypeptide(L)'
;MNVKTACRQQPGVFLWGVGQLCSILLLAALLLFAAYQRAGFDILLSEILRWGGSAAFMTALLLLVVLGYGRRREALSGKHLSQVMMGLSSIALVLFSLQHFWFGNGLLNLFDLATVILITFLVSLELAVLQQSRCRIKQPGSECYKQMRPAIFLFLFGIDLSMAFIPLHMEALPRSFNGFSPDLLIGLPISVEFLCVGVAILICGVWLDKSGWKPPFYTGLALTGGGCLYSWLAPDAVQFILSRGVLGFGYGLTLLASQSYVIRHTDNSNKSRGLAHLFAGLYSGSICGAATGAVLAEQFGYGPVFLSGAFIVFSVVVYGLIILRQTPVPSEAAEAEPANTVKPQQKGSFMQFLGDRQVLAAVLFSSMPASIAVVGFLNYFSPLYLNRSGVNDASIGQVLMLFGVILALFGPAIGRFADLSETKRAPIILGCTLGGLAFLVFSLLDGVMAVTLAILLLGLSNCLVLSAQSAFVLKQPVTAQYGEGKSMGIFRSSSRIGQMLGPVLFAGIITMTDIESGVMLFGLAYLITAMLFALLTWSPRGVRVTSHVKVVSNE
;
A
#
# COMPACT_ATOMS: atom_id res chain seq x y z
N MET A 1 28.51 23.32 -33.10
CA MET A 1 29.16 22.29 -33.94
C MET A 1 28.56 20.93 -33.61
N ASN A 2 27.76 20.40 -34.55
CA ASN A 2 27.23 19.04 -34.73
C ASN A 2 26.95 18.09 -33.55
N VAL A 3 25.66 18.03 -33.19
CA VAL A 3 24.97 16.94 -32.45
C VAL A 3 24.91 15.62 -33.27
N LYS A 4 25.35 15.61 -34.54
CA LYS A 4 25.28 14.44 -35.45
C LYS A 4 26.48 13.49 -35.39
N THR A 5 27.51 13.75 -34.60
CA THR A 5 28.74 12.90 -34.57
C THR A 5 28.93 12.05 -33.31
N ALA A 6 28.08 12.17 -32.29
CA ALA A 6 28.16 11.31 -31.10
C ALA A 6 27.42 9.96 -31.24
N CYS A 7 26.61 9.78 -32.30
CA CYS A 7 25.74 8.60 -32.44
C CYS A 7 26.35 7.46 -33.29
N ARG A 8 27.66 7.47 -33.56
CA ARG A 8 28.28 6.51 -34.53
C ARG A 8 29.40 5.63 -34.01
N GLN A 9 29.59 5.49 -32.70
CA GLN A 9 30.49 4.48 -32.14
C GLN A 9 29.89 3.87 -30.86
N GLN A 10 29.15 2.77 -31.04
CA GLN A 10 29.23 1.52 -30.27
C GLN A 10 27.99 0.64 -30.57
N PRO A 11 27.99 -0.14 -31.66
CA PRO A 11 26.93 -1.14 -31.92
C PRO A 11 26.83 -2.21 -30.82
N GLY A 12 27.85 -2.34 -29.97
CA GLY A 12 27.85 -3.20 -28.79
C GLY A 12 26.84 -2.77 -27.72
N VAL A 13 26.79 -1.50 -27.32
CA VAL A 13 25.92 -1.08 -26.20
C VAL A 13 24.43 -1.28 -26.52
N PHE A 14 24.03 -1.09 -27.78
CA PHE A 14 22.66 -1.30 -28.23
C PHE A 14 22.27 -2.79 -28.27
N LEU A 15 23.11 -3.67 -28.86
CA LEU A 15 22.86 -5.11 -28.86
C LEU A 15 22.86 -5.71 -27.44
N TRP A 16 23.68 -5.15 -26.54
CA TRP A 16 23.82 -5.65 -25.17
C TRP A 16 22.71 -5.15 -24.24
N GLY A 17 22.19 -3.93 -24.46
CA GLY A 17 20.96 -3.44 -23.84
C GLY A 17 19.74 -4.27 -24.26
N VAL A 18 19.67 -4.70 -25.53
CA VAL A 18 18.64 -5.64 -26.00
C VAL A 18 18.78 -7.01 -25.31
N GLY A 19 20.00 -7.47 -25.05
CA GLY A 19 20.29 -8.69 -24.28
C GLY A 19 19.81 -8.59 -22.82
N GLN A 20 20.10 -7.50 -22.14
CA GLN A 20 19.60 -7.24 -20.77
C GLN A 20 18.08 -7.15 -20.73
N LEU A 21 17.47 -6.46 -21.70
CA LEU A 21 16.01 -6.35 -21.81
C LEU A 21 15.36 -7.72 -22.10
N CYS A 22 15.98 -8.56 -22.93
CA CYS A 22 15.54 -9.95 -23.15
C CYS A 22 15.64 -10.79 -21.87
N SER A 23 16.70 -10.63 -21.07
CA SER A 23 16.88 -11.35 -19.80
C SER A 23 15.89 -10.89 -18.73
N ILE A 24 15.57 -9.59 -18.66
CA ILE A 24 14.53 -9.05 -17.78
C ILE A 24 13.16 -9.56 -18.20
N LEU A 25 12.85 -9.56 -19.50
CA LEU A 25 11.60 -10.11 -20.04
C LEU A 25 11.48 -11.62 -19.83
N LEU A 26 12.60 -12.36 -19.94
CA LEU A 26 12.67 -13.80 -19.66
C LEU A 26 12.39 -14.08 -18.17
N LEU A 27 13.06 -13.34 -17.26
CA LEU A 27 12.86 -13.47 -15.83
C LEU A 27 11.42 -13.09 -15.44
N ALA A 28 10.88 -12.02 -16.03
CA ALA A 28 9.49 -11.61 -15.88
C ALA A 28 8.54 -12.74 -16.30
N ALA A 29 8.74 -13.33 -17.49
CA ALA A 29 7.92 -14.43 -17.99
C ALA A 29 8.02 -15.69 -17.12
N LEU A 30 9.21 -16.02 -16.61
CA LEU A 30 9.43 -17.14 -15.69
C LEU A 30 8.75 -16.91 -14.33
N LEU A 31 8.82 -15.70 -13.78
CA LEU A 31 8.11 -15.35 -12.54
C LEU A 31 6.59 -15.36 -12.72
N LEU A 32 6.09 -14.87 -13.86
CA LEU A 32 4.68 -14.89 -14.23
C LEU A 32 4.16 -16.32 -14.33
N PHE A 33 4.93 -17.22 -14.96
CA PHE A 33 4.55 -18.62 -15.11
C PHE A 33 4.74 -19.41 -13.78
N ALA A 34 5.70 -19.03 -12.92
CA ALA A 34 5.87 -19.62 -11.59
C ALA A 34 4.75 -19.22 -10.62
N ALA A 35 4.35 -17.95 -10.65
CA ALA A 35 3.21 -17.43 -9.89
C ALA A 35 1.90 -18.10 -10.33
N TYR A 36 1.75 -18.31 -11.65
CA TYR A 36 0.63 -19.04 -12.25
C TYR A 36 0.52 -20.49 -11.73
N GLN A 37 1.64 -21.21 -11.63
CA GLN A 37 1.64 -22.59 -11.11
C GLN A 37 1.40 -22.69 -9.60
N ARG A 38 1.96 -21.74 -8.82
CA ARG A 38 1.78 -21.71 -7.37
C ARG A 38 0.32 -21.45 -6.95
N ALA A 39 -0.51 -20.97 -7.88
CA ALA A 39 -1.94 -20.79 -7.71
C ALA A 39 -2.76 -22.11 -7.82
N GLY A 40 -2.13 -23.25 -8.16
CA GLY A 40 -2.71 -24.60 -8.04
C GLY A 40 -3.75 -24.96 -9.10
N PHE A 41 -3.35 -24.97 -10.38
CA PHE A 41 -4.22 -25.31 -11.51
C PHE A 41 -3.65 -26.46 -12.38
N ASP A 42 -4.53 -27.38 -12.80
CA ASP A 42 -4.32 -28.35 -13.88
C ASP A 42 -5.00 -27.83 -15.15
N ILE A 43 -4.24 -27.38 -16.15
CA ILE A 43 -4.78 -26.81 -17.39
C ILE A 43 -4.20 -27.53 -18.61
N LEU A 44 -5.09 -27.83 -19.57
CA LEU A 44 -4.77 -28.47 -20.85
C LEU A 44 -4.09 -27.49 -21.81
N LEU A 45 -3.02 -27.96 -22.47
CA LEU A 45 -2.14 -27.21 -23.38
C LEU A 45 -2.87 -26.46 -24.52
N SER A 46 -4.07 -26.92 -24.89
CA SER A 46 -4.91 -26.29 -25.93
C SER A 46 -5.52 -24.95 -25.52
N GLU A 47 -5.73 -24.70 -24.22
CA GLU A 47 -6.24 -23.41 -23.72
C GLU A 47 -5.14 -22.34 -23.73
N ILE A 48 -3.88 -22.76 -23.51
CA ILE A 48 -2.68 -21.92 -23.58
C ILE A 48 -2.47 -21.39 -25.02
N LEU A 49 -2.75 -22.22 -26.03
CA LEU A 49 -2.67 -21.86 -27.46
C LEU A 49 -3.66 -20.76 -27.87
N ARG A 50 -4.79 -20.60 -27.18
CA ARG A 50 -5.75 -19.52 -27.45
C ARG A 50 -5.36 -18.18 -26.81
N TRP A 51 -4.56 -18.19 -25.76
CA TRP A 51 -4.23 -16.99 -24.98
C TRP A 51 -2.95 -16.29 -25.47
N GLY A 52 -2.08 -16.99 -26.21
CA GLY A 52 -0.78 -16.49 -26.69
C GLY A 52 -0.82 -15.61 -27.95
N GLY A 53 -2.00 -15.25 -28.46
CA GLY A 53 -2.15 -14.46 -29.68
C GLY A 53 -1.94 -12.97 -29.49
N SER A 54 -0.69 -12.53 -29.31
CA SER A 54 -0.11 -11.22 -29.72
C SER A 54 1.10 -10.78 -28.86
N ALA A 55 2.05 -11.68 -28.58
CA ALA A 55 3.35 -11.32 -27.98
C ALA A 55 4.44 -12.35 -28.33
N ALA A 56 4.41 -12.88 -29.56
CA ALA A 56 4.73 -14.30 -29.76
C ALA A 56 6.10 -14.65 -30.38
N PHE A 57 6.97 -13.72 -30.78
CA PHE A 57 8.15 -14.16 -31.54
C PHE A 57 9.33 -14.65 -30.67
N MET A 58 9.57 -14.02 -29.51
CA MET A 58 10.63 -14.46 -28.55
C MET A 58 10.12 -15.45 -27.50
N THR A 59 8.84 -15.35 -27.12
CA THR A 59 8.17 -16.30 -26.22
C THR A 59 7.92 -17.66 -26.89
N ALA A 60 7.74 -17.72 -28.23
CA ALA A 60 7.59 -18.98 -28.96
C ALA A 60 8.85 -19.85 -28.96
N LEU A 61 10.05 -19.25 -29.00
CA LEU A 61 11.31 -19.98 -28.98
C LEU A 61 11.54 -20.68 -27.63
N LEU A 62 11.17 -20.01 -26.53
CA LEU A 62 11.20 -20.58 -25.17
C LEU A 62 10.10 -21.60 -24.93
N LEU A 63 8.90 -21.37 -25.49
CA LEU A 63 7.83 -22.36 -25.52
C LEU A 63 8.28 -23.63 -26.25
N LEU A 64 9.05 -23.54 -27.34
CA LEU A 64 9.57 -24.72 -28.05
C LEU A 64 10.56 -25.55 -27.22
N VAL A 65 11.39 -24.90 -26.39
CA VAL A 65 12.32 -25.60 -25.47
C VAL A 65 11.55 -26.29 -24.34
N VAL A 66 10.50 -25.64 -23.81
CA VAL A 66 9.62 -26.24 -22.79
C VAL A 66 8.75 -27.37 -23.38
N LEU A 67 8.27 -27.22 -24.61
CA LEU A 67 7.52 -28.24 -25.36
C LEU A 67 8.40 -29.45 -25.71
N GLY A 68 9.71 -29.27 -25.90
CA GLY A 68 10.68 -30.35 -26.08
C GLY A 68 10.81 -31.27 -24.86
N TYR A 69 10.62 -30.73 -23.65
CA TYR A 69 10.69 -31.49 -22.40
C TYR A 69 9.36 -32.17 -22.03
N GLY A 70 8.22 -31.65 -22.51
CA GLY A 70 6.87 -32.14 -22.22
C GLY A 70 6.40 -33.36 -23.03
N ARG A 71 7.27 -34.01 -23.81
CA ARG A 71 6.88 -35.14 -24.69
C ARG A 71 6.68 -36.48 -23.97
N ARG A 72 6.90 -36.55 -22.65
CA ARG A 72 6.55 -37.72 -21.83
C ARG A 72 5.23 -37.48 -21.10
N ARG A 73 4.24 -38.33 -21.40
CA ARG A 73 2.84 -38.34 -20.93
C ARG A 73 2.69 -38.66 -19.43
N GLU A 74 3.36 -37.92 -18.56
CA GLU A 74 3.07 -38.02 -17.12
C GLU A 74 2.75 -36.63 -16.58
N ALA A 75 1.58 -36.52 -15.95
CA ALA A 75 1.09 -35.31 -15.31
C ALA A 75 2.10 -34.86 -14.24
N LEU A 76 2.96 -33.92 -14.60
CA LEU A 76 3.86 -33.27 -13.66
C LEU A 76 3.01 -32.56 -12.62
N SER A 77 3.03 -33.06 -11.38
CA SER A 77 2.45 -32.39 -10.22
C SER A 77 2.89 -30.92 -10.22
N GLY A 78 1.93 -29.98 -10.16
CA GLY A 78 2.20 -28.53 -10.21
C GLY A 78 3.23 -28.04 -9.18
N LYS A 79 3.50 -28.84 -8.15
CA LYS A 79 4.54 -28.59 -7.14
C LYS A 79 5.96 -28.79 -7.67
N HIS A 80 6.22 -29.83 -8.47
CA HIS A 80 7.55 -30.08 -9.07
C HIS A 80 7.88 -29.09 -10.17
N LEU A 81 6.90 -28.76 -11.02
CA LEU A 81 7.11 -27.76 -12.06
C LEU A 81 7.32 -26.36 -11.44
N SER A 82 6.60 -26.02 -10.37
CA SER A 82 6.83 -24.78 -9.61
C SER A 82 8.22 -24.72 -8.96
N GLN A 83 8.77 -25.85 -8.48
CA GLN A 83 10.13 -25.94 -7.96
C GLN A 83 11.19 -25.80 -9.05
N VAL A 84 11.01 -26.45 -10.20
CA VAL A 84 11.89 -26.32 -11.38
C VAL A 84 11.89 -24.88 -11.90
N MET A 85 10.73 -24.25 -11.88
CA MET A 85 10.54 -22.86 -12.30
C MET A 85 11.12 -21.84 -11.33
N MET A 86 10.96 -22.04 -10.02
CA MET A 86 11.69 -21.26 -9.01
C MET A 86 13.20 -21.49 -9.14
N GLY A 87 13.62 -22.70 -9.50
CA GLY A 87 15.01 -23.01 -9.84
C GLY A 87 15.49 -22.22 -11.05
N LEU A 88 14.72 -22.20 -12.14
CA LEU A 88 15.02 -21.45 -13.36
C LEU A 88 15.01 -19.93 -13.15
N SER A 89 14.09 -19.40 -12.35
CA SER A 89 14.10 -17.98 -11.98
C SER A 89 15.29 -17.65 -11.08
N SER A 90 15.68 -18.56 -10.19
CA SER A 90 16.89 -18.42 -9.36
C SER A 90 18.16 -18.50 -10.20
N ILE A 91 18.20 -19.37 -11.21
CA ILE A 91 19.31 -19.49 -12.16
C ILE A 91 19.40 -18.25 -13.04
N ALA A 92 18.27 -17.73 -13.53
CA ALA A 92 18.22 -16.47 -14.27
C ALA A 92 18.67 -15.28 -13.41
N LEU A 93 18.28 -15.25 -12.13
CA LEU A 93 18.75 -14.29 -11.14
C LEU A 93 20.27 -14.39 -10.89
N VAL A 94 20.79 -15.61 -10.77
CA VAL A 94 22.23 -15.89 -10.61
C VAL A 94 23.01 -15.51 -11.86
N LEU A 95 22.51 -15.83 -13.06
CA LEU A 95 23.14 -15.44 -14.33
C LEU A 95 23.14 -13.92 -14.52
N PHE A 96 22.06 -13.23 -14.13
CA PHE A 96 22.00 -11.78 -14.17
C PHE A 96 22.94 -11.15 -13.13
N SER A 97 23.02 -11.73 -11.93
CA SER A 97 23.95 -11.29 -10.87
C SER A 97 25.40 -11.54 -11.26
N LEU A 98 25.70 -12.64 -11.95
CA LEU A 98 27.02 -12.95 -12.52
C LEU A 98 27.36 -12.00 -13.66
N GLN A 99 26.40 -11.65 -14.52
CA GLN A 99 26.57 -10.65 -15.58
C GLN A 99 26.82 -9.26 -14.98
N HIS A 100 26.22 -8.92 -13.84
CA HIS A 100 26.49 -7.69 -13.11
C HIS A 100 27.88 -7.71 -12.43
N PHE A 101 28.25 -8.84 -11.82
CA PHE A 101 29.56 -9.04 -11.17
C PHE A 101 30.74 -8.96 -12.15
N TRP A 102 30.56 -9.45 -13.38
CA TRP A 102 31.61 -9.46 -14.40
C TRP A 102 31.82 -8.13 -15.13
N PHE A 103 30.83 -7.24 -15.18
CA PHE A 103 30.88 -6.02 -16.01
C PHE A 103 30.98 -4.71 -15.21
N GLY A 104 30.90 -4.75 -13.87
CA GLY A 104 31.00 -3.56 -13.02
C GLY A 104 29.83 -2.57 -13.19
N ASN A 105 29.80 -1.53 -12.34
CA ASN A 105 28.73 -0.53 -12.16
C ASN A 105 28.45 0.40 -13.36
N GLY A 106 28.70 -0.02 -14.60
CA GLY A 106 28.72 0.89 -15.75
C GLY A 106 27.36 1.44 -16.21
N LEU A 107 26.23 0.78 -15.91
CA LEU A 107 24.93 1.11 -16.53
C LEU A 107 23.68 1.02 -15.63
N LEU A 108 23.64 0.14 -14.61
CA LEU A 108 22.55 0.02 -13.64
C LEU A 108 23.13 -0.34 -12.28
N ASN A 109 22.70 0.33 -11.21
CA ASN A 109 23.12 -0.02 -9.85
C ASN A 109 22.40 -1.31 -9.40
N LEU A 110 23.01 -2.05 -8.47
CA LEU A 110 22.43 -3.27 -7.87
C LEU A 110 21.04 -3.00 -7.26
N PHE A 111 20.82 -1.76 -6.80
CA PHE A 111 19.55 -1.27 -6.28
C PHE A 111 18.49 -1.08 -7.38
N ASP A 112 18.85 -0.54 -8.55
CA ASP A 112 17.95 -0.41 -9.71
C ASP A 112 17.45 -1.78 -10.17
N LEU A 113 18.36 -2.75 -10.21
CA LEU A 113 18.04 -4.13 -10.56
C LEU A 113 17.06 -4.76 -9.58
N ALA A 114 17.32 -4.63 -8.27
CA ALA A 114 16.43 -5.15 -7.23
C ALA A 114 15.03 -4.52 -7.32
N THR A 115 14.96 -3.24 -7.66
CA THR A 115 13.73 -2.48 -7.83
C THR A 115 12.92 -2.99 -9.02
N VAL A 116 13.56 -3.16 -10.19
CA VAL A 116 12.90 -3.70 -11.38
C VAL A 116 12.40 -5.12 -11.16
N ILE A 117 13.20 -5.98 -10.50
CA ILE A 117 12.80 -7.35 -10.16
C ILE A 117 11.60 -7.35 -9.23
N LEU A 118 11.60 -6.49 -8.21
CA LEU A 118 10.51 -6.38 -7.25
C LEU A 118 9.22 -5.90 -7.92
N ILE A 119 9.27 -4.82 -8.72
CA ILE A 119 8.12 -4.31 -9.46
C ILE A 119 7.57 -5.41 -10.38
N THR A 120 8.45 -6.06 -11.14
CA THR A 120 8.06 -7.14 -12.06
C THR A 120 7.41 -8.30 -11.31
N PHE A 121 7.99 -8.73 -10.20
CA PHE A 121 7.45 -9.79 -9.36
C PHE A 121 6.06 -9.44 -8.83
N LEU A 122 5.89 -8.25 -8.24
CA LEU A 122 4.62 -7.82 -7.65
C LEU A 122 3.54 -7.61 -8.72
N VAL A 123 3.87 -7.02 -9.86
CA VAL A 123 2.95 -6.89 -11.01
C VAL A 123 2.56 -8.27 -11.55
N SER A 124 3.52 -9.19 -11.67
CA SER A 124 3.24 -10.56 -12.12
C SER A 124 2.32 -11.32 -11.16
N LEU A 125 2.49 -11.12 -9.86
CA LEU A 125 1.66 -11.72 -8.82
C LEU A 125 0.22 -11.20 -8.89
N GLU A 126 0.03 -9.90 -9.11
CA GLU A 126 -1.31 -9.29 -9.21
C GLU A 126 -2.01 -9.64 -10.53
N LEU A 127 -1.27 -9.75 -11.64
CA LEU A 127 -1.80 -10.30 -12.91
C LEU A 127 -2.28 -11.75 -12.74
N ALA A 128 -1.52 -12.57 -12.02
CA ALA A 128 -1.92 -13.95 -11.72
C ALA A 128 -3.21 -14.01 -10.88
N VAL A 129 -3.36 -13.11 -9.90
CA VAL A 129 -4.58 -12.99 -9.08
C VAL A 129 -5.79 -12.51 -9.92
N LEU A 130 -5.58 -11.59 -10.86
CA LEU A 130 -6.62 -11.12 -11.77
C LEU A 130 -7.11 -12.25 -12.70
N GLN A 131 -6.20 -13.04 -13.26
CA GLN A 131 -6.54 -14.21 -14.08
C GLN A 131 -7.31 -15.28 -13.28
N GLN A 132 -6.87 -15.56 -12.05
CA GLN A 132 -7.57 -16.47 -11.14
C GLN A 132 -9.03 -16.04 -10.88
N SER A 133 -9.24 -14.72 -10.74
CA SER A 133 -10.57 -14.15 -10.50
C SER A 133 -11.51 -14.32 -11.69
N ARG A 134 -10.99 -14.28 -12.94
CA ARG A 134 -11.77 -14.52 -14.17
C ARG A 134 -12.11 -16.00 -14.39
N CYS A 135 -11.17 -16.92 -14.14
CA CYS A 135 -11.42 -18.36 -14.34
C CYS A 135 -12.48 -18.92 -13.37
N ARG A 136 -12.60 -18.36 -12.16
CA ARG A 136 -13.59 -18.78 -11.16
C ARG A 136 -15.01 -18.25 -11.37
N ILE A 137 -15.24 -17.32 -12.30
CA ILE A 137 -16.59 -16.83 -12.66
C ILE A 137 -17.53 -17.99 -13.05
N LYS A 138 -16.97 -19.11 -13.51
CA LYS A 138 -17.72 -20.29 -13.95
C LYS A 138 -18.09 -21.30 -12.84
N GLN A 139 -17.63 -21.15 -11.59
CA GLN A 139 -17.96 -22.10 -10.51
C GLN A 139 -18.91 -21.47 -9.47
N PRO A 140 -20.11 -22.06 -9.24
CA PRO A 140 -21.01 -21.62 -8.17
C PRO A 140 -20.36 -21.86 -6.80
N GLY A 141 -20.23 -20.80 -5.98
CA GLY A 141 -19.52 -20.83 -4.68
C GLY A 141 -18.16 -20.10 -4.65
N SER A 142 -17.78 -19.41 -5.72
CA SER A 142 -16.53 -18.64 -5.79
C SER A 142 -16.48 -17.46 -4.79
N GLU A 143 -15.41 -17.39 -3.99
CA GLU A 143 -15.01 -16.30 -3.07
C GLU A 143 -14.95 -14.91 -3.78
N CYS A 144 -16.12 -14.29 -3.95
CA CYS A 144 -16.35 -13.11 -4.80
C CYS A 144 -15.59 -11.85 -4.36
N TYR A 145 -15.22 -11.75 -3.08
CA TYR A 145 -14.47 -10.62 -2.53
C TYR A 145 -13.05 -10.48 -3.10
N LYS A 146 -12.46 -11.55 -3.67
CA LYS A 146 -11.11 -11.52 -4.24
C LYS A 146 -11.00 -10.58 -5.45
N GLN A 147 -12.11 -10.27 -6.11
CA GLN A 147 -12.16 -9.45 -7.32
C GLN A 147 -11.86 -7.96 -7.06
N MET A 148 -11.99 -7.48 -5.82
CA MET A 148 -11.65 -6.11 -5.45
C MET A 148 -10.13 -5.89 -5.36
N ARG A 149 -9.35 -6.97 -5.19
CA ARG A 149 -7.90 -6.86 -5.00
C ARG A 149 -7.17 -6.23 -6.21
N PRO A 150 -7.41 -6.64 -7.47
CA PRO A 150 -6.76 -5.98 -8.60
C PRO A 150 -7.22 -4.53 -8.78
N ALA A 151 -8.48 -4.21 -8.45
CA ALA A 151 -8.98 -2.84 -8.51
C ALA A 151 -8.26 -1.92 -7.52
N ILE A 152 -8.12 -2.36 -6.25
CA ILE A 152 -7.42 -1.57 -5.24
C ILE A 152 -5.91 -1.49 -5.52
N PHE A 153 -5.31 -2.55 -6.10
CA PHE A 153 -3.92 -2.54 -6.53
C PHE A 153 -3.67 -1.46 -7.58
N LEU A 154 -4.42 -1.46 -8.69
CA LEU A 154 -4.26 -0.48 -9.76
C LEU A 154 -4.56 0.94 -9.27
N PHE A 155 -5.57 1.07 -8.41
CA PHE A 155 -5.93 2.35 -7.83
C PHE A 155 -4.78 2.96 -7.01
N LEU A 156 -4.18 2.20 -6.08
CA LEU A 156 -3.04 2.68 -5.29
C LEU A 156 -1.78 2.81 -6.13
N PHE A 157 -1.57 1.94 -7.12
CA PHE A 157 -0.45 2.07 -8.06
C PHE A 157 -0.51 3.44 -8.76
N GLY A 158 -1.68 3.87 -9.22
CA GLY A 158 -1.87 5.16 -9.89
C GLY A 158 -1.71 6.37 -8.97
N ILE A 159 -2.21 6.29 -7.72
CA ILE A 159 -2.08 7.39 -6.74
C ILE A 159 -0.62 7.54 -6.29
N ASP A 160 -0.01 6.43 -5.87
CA ASP A 160 1.29 6.43 -5.21
C ASP A 160 2.44 6.58 -6.20
N LEU A 161 2.15 6.51 -7.51
CA LEU A 161 3.05 6.93 -8.57
C LEU A 161 3.64 8.33 -8.34
N SER A 162 2.88 9.22 -7.69
CA SER A 162 3.32 10.59 -7.41
C SER A 162 3.74 10.86 -5.97
N MET A 163 3.45 9.95 -5.04
CA MET A 163 3.48 10.24 -3.59
C MET A 163 4.85 10.68 -3.08
N ALA A 164 5.92 10.08 -3.60
CA ALA A 164 7.30 10.32 -3.15
C ALA A 164 7.83 11.73 -3.46
N PHE A 165 7.29 12.42 -4.46
CA PHE A 165 7.83 13.69 -4.95
C PHE A 165 6.78 14.80 -5.03
N ILE A 166 5.62 14.62 -4.37
CA ILE A 166 4.66 15.72 -4.14
C ILE A 166 5.37 16.95 -3.54
N PRO A 167 6.25 16.82 -2.51
CA PRO A 167 6.99 17.95 -1.98
C PRO A 167 7.91 18.59 -3.03
N LEU A 168 8.66 17.77 -3.76
CA LEU A 168 9.63 18.24 -4.77
C LEU A 168 8.95 18.98 -5.92
N HIS A 169 7.80 18.48 -6.37
CA HIS A 169 7.00 19.16 -7.39
C HIS A 169 6.42 20.48 -6.88
N MET A 170 5.96 20.52 -5.62
CA MET A 170 5.44 21.74 -5.00
C MET A 170 6.51 22.82 -4.86
N GLU A 171 7.75 22.43 -4.55
CA GLU A 171 8.89 23.35 -4.46
C GLU A 171 9.23 24.02 -5.80
N ALA A 172 8.97 23.33 -6.91
CA ALA A 172 9.20 23.83 -8.27
C ALA A 172 8.08 24.77 -8.79
N LEU A 173 6.91 24.80 -8.16
CA LEU A 173 5.77 25.59 -8.63
C LEU A 173 5.87 27.07 -8.22
N PRO A 174 5.34 28.00 -9.03
CA PRO A 174 5.24 29.41 -8.67
C PRO A 174 4.45 29.62 -7.38
N ARG A 175 5.01 30.45 -6.48
CA ARG A 175 4.36 30.83 -5.23
C ARG A 175 3.37 31.96 -5.48
N SER A 176 2.08 31.65 -5.44
CA SER A 176 1.01 32.64 -5.55
C SER A 176 0.63 33.29 -4.21
N PHE A 177 1.12 32.77 -3.08
CA PHE A 177 0.88 33.30 -1.73
C PHE A 177 2.18 33.59 -0.99
N ASN A 178 2.31 34.80 -0.43
CA ASN A 178 3.45 35.22 0.41
C ASN A 178 3.19 35.08 1.92
N GLY A 179 2.06 34.51 2.35
CA GLY A 179 1.64 34.46 3.76
C GLY A 179 2.15 33.27 4.57
N PHE A 180 2.69 32.23 3.94
CA PHE A 180 3.19 31.02 4.60
C PHE A 180 4.71 30.90 4.48
N SER A 181 5.34 30.21 5.44
CA SER A 181 6.76 29.86 5.30
C SER A 181 6.96 28.92 4.10
N PRO A 182 8.11 29.02 3.39
CA PRO A 182 8.39 28.19 2.22
C PRO A 182 8.24 26.70 2.48
N ASP A 183 8.82 26.20 3.58
CA ASP A 183 8.76 24.77 3.92
C ASP A 183 7.34 24.33 4.28
N LEU A 184 6.56 25.16 4.99
CA LEU A 184 5.16 24.82 5.29
C LEU A 184 4.34 24.67 4.01
N LEU A 185 4.55 25.56 3.04
CA LEU A 185 3.85 25.55 1.76
C LEU A 185 4.14 24.28 0.94
N ILE A 186 5.35 23.73 1.04
CA ILE A 186 5.74 22.45 0.40
C ILE A 186 4.96 21.27 1.00
N GLY A 187 4.67 21.29 2.30
CA GLY A 187 3.97 20.20 3.00
C GLY A 187 2.44 20.25 2.89
N LEU A 188 1.86 21.42 2.61
CA LEU A 188 0.41 21.63 2.55
C LEU A 188 -0.35 20.69 1.60
N PRO A 189 0.11 20.37 0.38
CA PRO A 189 -0.64 19.51 -0.53
C PRO A 189 -0.91 18.13 0.08
N ILE A 190 0.08 17.54 0.77
CA ILE A 190 -0.05 16.25 1.47
C ILE A 190 -1.00 16.38 2.66
N SER A 191 -0.89 17.46 3.43
CA SER A 191 -1.77 17.70 4.58
C SER A 191 -3.23 17.84 4.15
N VAL A 192 -3.51 18.64 3.12
CA VAL A 192 -4.86 18.85 2.59
C VAL A 192 -5.43 17.56 2.00
N GLU A 193 -4.61 16.78 1.29
CA GLU A 193 -5.01 15.47 0.79
C GLU A 193 -5.53 14.56 1.92
N PHE A 194 -4.73 14.35 2.98
CA PHE A 194 -5.13 13.45 4.07
C PHE A 194 -6.26 14.00 4.94
N LEU A 195 -6.39 15.33 5.05
CA LEU A 195 -7.56 15.96 5.65
C LEU A 195 -8.82 15.59 4.86
N CYS A 196 -8.79 15.78 3.54
CA CYS A 196 -9.89 15.43 2.66
C CYS A 196 -10.19 13.91 2.66
N VAL A 197 -9.18 13.05 2.76
CA VAL A 197 -9.35 11.61 2.96
C VAL A 197 -10.14 11.33 4.24
N GLY A 198 -9.78 11.96 5.36
CA GLY A 198 -10.47 11.80 6.64
C GLY A 198 -11.94 12.20 6.56
N VAL A 199 -12.22 13.38 6.01
CA VAL A 199 -13.60 13.88 5.79
C VAL A 199 -14.38 12.94 4.88
N ALA A 200 -13.78 12.48 3.78
CA ALA A 200 -14.42 11.55 2.86
C ALA A 200 -14.75 10.19 3.50
N ILE A 201 -13.89 9.67 4.39
CA ILE A 201 -14.17 8.41 5.12
C ILE A 201 -15.43 8.58 5.99
N LEU A 202 -15.58 9.70 6.70
CA LEU A 202 -16.76 9.96 7.53
C LEU A 202 -18.04 10.06 6.68
N ILE A 203 -18.00 10.79 5.57
CA ILE A 203 -19.14 10.95 4.65
C ILE A 203 -19.48 9.61 3.99
N CYS A 204 -18.47 8.87 3.53
CA CYS A 204 -18.63 7.56 2.91
C CYS A 204 -19.31 6.58 3.86
N GLY A 205 -18.99 6.60 5.16
CA GLY A 205 -19.65 5.75 6.15
C GLY A 205 -21.17 5.88 6.14
N VAL A 206 -21.69 7.11 6.14
CA VAL A 206 -23.13 7.39 6.08
C VAL A 206 -23.72 7.05 4.71
N TRP A 207 -22.96 7.28 3.64
CA TRP A 207 -23.40 7.00 2.27
C TRP A 207 -23.52 5.49 1.99
N LEU A 208 -22.60 4.69 2.53
CA LEU A 208 -22.61 3.24 2.44
C LEU A 208 -23.87 2.62 3.08
N ASP A 209 -24.33 3.19 4.18
CA ASP A 209 -25.54 2.74 4.89
C ASP A 209 -26.81 2.97 4.04
N LYS A 210 -26.84 4.00 3.18
CA LYS A 210 -28.03 4.37 2.39
C LYS A 210 -28.07 3.80 0.98
N SER A 211 -26.93 3.73 0.31
CA SER A 211 -26.86 3.45 -1.14
C SER A 211 -25.93 2.30 -1.50
N GLY A 212 -25.40 1.60 -0.49
CA GLY A 212 -24.43 0.53 -0.67
C GLY A 212 -23.06 1.06 -1.15
N TRP A 213 -22.20 0.13 -1.57
CA TRP A 213 -20.78 0.41 -1.85
C TRP A 213 -20.51 0.95 -3.26
N LYS A 214 -21.37 0.68 -4.25
CA LYS A 214 -21.11 1.03 -5.66
C LYS A 214 -21.05 2.56 -5.89
N PRO A 215 -22.04 3.38 -5.47
CA PRO A 215 -22.01 4.82 -5.72
C PRO A 215 -20.79 5.54 -5.13
N PRO A 216 -20.42 5.36 -3.83
CA PRO A 216 -19.24 6.01 -3.29
C PRO A 216 -17.94 5.51 -3.94
N PHE A 217 -17.88 4.23 -4.36
CA PHE A 217 -16.71 3.69 -5.06
C PHE A 217 -16.44 4.38 -6.40
N TYR A 218 -17.44 4.46 -7.29
CA TYR A 218 -17.25 5.08 -8.60
C TYR A 218 -17.11 6.60 -8.53
N THR A 219 -17.82 7.26 -7.61
CA THR A 219 -17.64 8.69 -7.35
C THR A 219 -16.23 8.97 -6.87
N GLY A 220 -15.73 8.14 -5.94
CA GLY A 220 -14.37 8.23 -5.45
C GLY A 220 -13.33 8.09 -6.57
N LEU A 221 -13.46 7.09 -7.43
CA LEU A 221 -12.57 6.88 -8.58
C LEU A 221 -12.56 8.08 -9.54
N ALA A 222 -13.75 8.64 -9.85
CA ALA A 222 -13.87 9.80 -10.72
C ALA A 222 -13.20 11.04 -10.11
N LEU A 223 -13.39 11.29 -8.81
CA LEU A 223 -12.76 12.40 -8.10
C LEU A 223 -11.24 12.22 -7.97
N THR A 224 -10.76 11.00 -7.70
CA THR A 224 -9.31 10.73 -7.66
C THR A 224 -8.68 10.91 -9.04
N GLY A 225 -9.27 10.33 -10.10
CA GLY A 225 -8.76 10.48 -11.46
C GLY A 225 -8.78 11.94 -11.93
N GLY A 226 -9.86 12.66 -11.63
CA GLY A 226 -9.97 14.09 -11.88
C GLY A 226 -8.96 14.93 -11.09
N GLY A 227 -8.72 14.57 -9.82
CA GLY A 227 -7.70 15.21 -8.98
C GLY A 227 -6.28 14.98 -9.50
N CYS A 228 -5.94 13.77 -9.97
CA CYS A 228 -4.65 13.50 -10.64
C CYS A 228 -4.51 14.33 -11.93
N LEU A 229 -5.55 14.38 -12.76
CA LEU A 229 -5.53 15.16 -13.99
C LEU A 229 -5.41 16.66 -13.71
N TYR A 230 -6.08 17.15 -12.67
CA TYR A 230 -5.98 18.54 -12.23
C TYR A 230 -4.60 18.84 -11.65
N SER A 231 -3.97 17.92 -10.90
CA SER A 231 -2.58 18.05 -10.45
C SER A 231 -1.59 18.22 -11.61
N TRP A 232 -1.81 17.54 -12.74
CA TRP A 232 -0.97 17.73 -13.92
C TRP A 232 -1.14 19.11 -14.57
N LEU A 233 -2.37 19.62 -14.58
CA LEU A 233 -2.71 20.92 -15.19
C LEU A 233 -2.47 22.12 -14.27
N ALA A 234 -2.14 21.89 -12.99
CA ALA A 234 -2.01 22.93 -11.99
C ALA A 234 -0.84 23.88 -12.34
N PRO A 235 -1.12 25.17 -12.63
CA PRO A 235 -0.10 26.15 -13.00
C PRO A 235 0.59 26.78 -11.78
N ASP A 236 -0.03 26.69 -10.60
CA ASP A 236 0.43 27.34 -9.38
C ASP A 236 0.21 26.49 -8.14
N ALA A 237 0.91 26.86 -7.06
CA ALA A 237 0.86 26.19 -5.76
C ALA A 237 -0.56 26.00 -5.20
N VAL A 238 -1.46 26.98 -5.34
CA VAL A 238 -2.80 26.91 -4.76
C VAL A 238 -3.65 25.91 -5.53
N GLN A 239 -3.62 25.96 -6.86
CA GLN A 239 -4.32 25.01 -7.70
C GLN A 239 -3.84 23.58 -7.46
N PHE A 240 -2.54 23.39 -7.23
CA PHE A 240 -1.99 22.08 -6.87
C PHE A 240 -2.46 21.60 -5.50
N ILE A 241 -2.52 22.46 -4.48
CA ILE A 241 -3.08 22.10 -3.17
C ILE A 241 -4.56 21.70 -3.30
N LEU A 242 -5.35 22.46 -4.07
CA LEU A 242 -6.76 22.16 -4.30
C LEU A 242 -6.95 20.84 -5.04
N SER A 243 -6.12 20.56 -6.05
CA SER A 243 -6.18 19.30 -6.78
C SER A 243 -5.87 18.09 -5.90
N ARG A 244 -4.90 18.24 -4.96
CA ARG A 244 -4.62 17.22 -3.93
C ARG A 244 -5.80 17.01 -2.98
N GLY A 245 -6.52 18.07 -2.61
CA GLY A 245 -7.74 17.97 -1.82
C GLY A 245 -8.84 17.16 -2.52
N VAL A 246 -9.10 17.45 -3.81
CA VAL A 246 -10.07 16.69 -4.63
C VAL A 246 -9.67 15.22 -4.72
N LEU A 247 -8.39 14.96 -4.99
CA LEU A 247 -7.86 13.61 -5.05
C LEU A 247 -8.02 12.87 -3.71
N GLY A 248 -7.66 13.51 -2.60
CA GLY A 248 -7.75 12.95 -1.26
C GLY A 248 -9.19 12.62 -0.88
N PHE A 249 -10.14 13.47 -1.26
CA PHE A 249 -11.56 13.19 -1.05
C PHE A 249 -11.99 11.93 -1.81
N GLY A 250 -11.62 11.82 -3.09
CA GLY A 250 -11.89 10.61 -3.88
C GLY A 250 -11.21 9.35 -3.33
N TYR A 251 -9.99 9.50 -2.79
CA TYR A 251 -9.22 8.42 -2.18
C TYR A 251 -9.95 7.87 -0.95
N GLY A 252 -10.40 8.73 -0.04
CA GLY A 252 -11.15 8.30 1.15
C GLY A 252 -12.45 7.56 0.80
N LEU A 253 -13.22 8.05 -0.17
CA LEU A 253 -14.44 7.39 -0.64
C LEU A 253 -14.16 5.98 -1.18
N THR A 254 -13.22 5.87 -2.12
CA THR A 254 -12.88 4.61 -2.81
C THR A 254 -12.33 3.57 -1.83
N LEU A 255 -11.45 4.00 -0.91
CA LEU A 255 -10.84 3.13 0.07
C LEU A 255 -11.87 2.54 1.03
N LEU A 256 -12.78 3.34 1.58
CA LEU A 256 -13.80 2.82 2.49
C LEU A 256 -14.84 1.97 1.75
N ALA A 257 -15.23 2.35 0.54
CA ALA A 257 -16.17 1.57 -0.26
C ALA A 257 -15.61 0.19 -0.67
N SER A 258 -14.33 0.10 -1.01
CA SER A 258 -13.66 -1.18 -1.31
C SER A 258 -13.57 -2.10 -0.08
N GLN A 259 -13.32 -1.55 1.12
CA GLN A 259 -13.38 -2.31 2.36
C GLN A 259 -14.80 -2.81 2.64
N SER A 260 -15.81 -1.97 2.44
CA SER A 260 -17.21 -2.33 2.60
C SER A 260 -17.64 -3.45 1.65
N TYR A 261 -17.21 -3.41 0.39
CA TYR A 261 -17.45 -4.48 -0.58
C TYR A 261 -16.93 -5.83 -0.06
N VAL A 262 -15.68 -5.87 0.40
CA VAL A 262 -15.08 -7.11 0.92
C VAL A 262 -15.84 -7.61 2.13
N ILE A 263 -16.14 -6.74 3.10
CA ILE A 263 -16.88 -7.09 4.31
C ILE A 263 -18.26 -7.66 3.99
N ARG A 264 -19.00 -7.05 3.04
CA ARG A 264 -20.35 -7.50 2.64
C ARG A 264 -20.36 -8.82 1.87
N HIS A 265 -19.24 -9.23 1.28
CA HIS A 265 -19.10 -10.49 0.53
C HIS A 265 -18.28 -11.53 1.30
N THR A 266 -18.14 -11.37 2.61
CA THR A 266 -17.45 -12.28 3.53
C THR A 266 -18.30 -12.58 4.76
N ASP A 267 -18.19 -13.80 5.27
CA ASP A 267 -18.76 -14.26 6.54
C ASP A 267 -17.76 -14.12 7.69
N ASN A 268 -18.20 -14.36 8.92
CA ASN A 268 -17.36 -14.29 10.13
C ASN A 268 -16.11 -15.19 10.08
N SER A 269 -16.11 -16.26 9.29
CA SER A 269 -14.97 -17.17 9.14
C SER A 269 -13.91 -16.68 8.14
N ASN A 270 -14.30 -15.92 7.11
CA ASN A 270 -13.40 -15.48 6.03
C ASN A 270 -13.20 -13.95 5.94
N LYS A 271 -13.92 -13.13 6.73
CA LYS A 271 -13.79 -11.66 6.79
C LYS A 271 -12.35 -11.17 6.96
N SER A 272 -11.63 -11.71 7.95
CA SER A 272 -10.23 -11.34 8.20
C SER A 272 -9.32 -11.69 7.02
N ARG A 273 -9.57 -12.81 6.35
CA ARG A 273 -8.82 -13.25 5.15
C ARG A 273 -9.13 -12.38 3.94
N GLY A 274 -10.39 -12.00 3.75
CA GLY A 274 -10.80 -11.08 2.69
C GLY A 274 -10.15 -9.70 2.84
N LEU A 275 -10.18 -9.13 4.05
CA LEU A 275 -9.51 -7.86 4.34
C LEU A 275 -8.00 -7.97 4.18
N ALA A 276 -7.39 -9.08 4.60
CA ALA A 276 -5.96 -9.32 4.36
C ALA A 276 -5.62 -9.34 2.86
N HIS A 277 -6.46 -9.94 2.01
CA HIS A 277 -6.29 -9.89 0.56
C HIS A 277 -6.42 -8.48 -0.02
N LEU A 278 -7.38 -7.69 0.47
CA LEU A 278 -7.54 -6.30 0.06
C LEU A 278 -6.30 -5.46 0.40
N PHE A 279 -5.82 -5.55 1.65
CA PHE A 279 -4.63 -4.81 2.09
C PHE A 279 -3.35 -5.29 1.41
N ALA A 280 -3.23 -6.57 1.08
CA ALA A 280 -2.11 -7.07 0.29
C ALA A 280 -2.05 -6.41 -1.10
N GLY A 281 -3.19 -6.29 -1.78
CA GLY A 281 -3.26 -5.57 -3.06
C GLY A 281 -2.97 -4.07 -2.91
N LEU A 282 -3.53 -3.44 -1.86
CA LEU A 282 -3.30 -2.02 -1.54
C LEU A 282 -1.81 -1.72 -1.39
N TYR A 283 -1.10 -2.48 -0.55
CA TYR A 283 0.34 -2.24 -0.31
C TYR A 283 1.19 -2.64 -1.51
N SER A 284 0.86 -3.73 -2.20
CA SER A 284 1.57 -4.10 -3.43
C SER A 284 1.47 -2.99 -4.47
N GLY A 285 0.28 -2.37 -4.60
CA GLY A 285 0.04 -1.25 -5.51
C GLY A 285 0.86 -0.04 -5.11
N SER A 286 0.82 0.33 -3.84
CA SER A 286 1.58 1.43 -3.25
C SER A 286 3.09 1.31 -3.50
N ILE A 287 3.67 0.14 -3.19
CA ILE A 287 5.10 -0.16 -3.37
C ILE A 287 5.50 -0.01 -4.84
N CYS A 288 4.75 -0.65 -5.73
CA CYS A 288 5.05 -0.63 -7.16
C CYS A 288 4.85 0.75 -7.76
N GLY A 289 3.82 1.47 -7.31
CA GLY A 289 3.51 2.83 -7.73
C GLY A 289 4.66 3.77 -7.37
N ALA A 290 5.04 3.85 -6.09
CA ALA A 290 6.11 4.74 -5.63
C ALA A 290 7.44 4.48 -6.38
N ALA A 291 7.79 3.21 -6.58
CA ALA A 291 9.02 2.84 -7.27
C ALA A 291 8.99 3.17 -8.77
N THR A 292 7.90 2.81 -9.46
CA THR A 292 7.73 3.11 -10.89
C THR A 292 7.66 4.60 -11.13
N GLY A 293 6.97 5.32 -10.24
CA GLY A 293 6.80 6.76 -10.29
C GLY A 293 8.11 7.53 -10.18
N ALA A 294 9.01 7.11 -9.29
CA ALA A 294 10.32 7.72 -9.13
C ALA A 294 11.18 7.60 -10.41
N VAL A 295 11.17 6.42 -11.05
CA VAL A 295 11.88 6.21 -12.32
C VAL A 295 11.25 7.03 -13.45
N LEU A 296 9.92 7.12 -13.50
CA LEU A 296 9.22 7.93 -14.50
C LEU A 296 9.48 9.44 -14.30
N ALA A 297 9.51 9.90 -13.05
CA ALA A 297 9.78 11.29 -12.71
C ALA A 297 11.19 11.72 -13.12
N GLU A 298 12.20 10.85 -12.89
CA GLU A 298 13.58 11.14 -13.27
C GLU A 298 13.74 11.26 -14.79
N GLN A 299 13.05 10.42 -15.57
CA GLN A 299 13.20 10.39 -17.03
C GLN A 299 12.34 11.42 -17.77
N PHE A 300 11.10 11.63 -17.31
CA PHE A 300 10.09 12.42 -18.02
C PHE A 300 9.63 13.67 -17.27
N GLY A 301 10.15 13.89 -16.06
CA GLY A 301 9.71 14.95 -15.15
C GLY A 301 8.44 14.61 -14.37
N TYR A 302 8.08 15.44 -13.39
CA TYR A 302 6.96 15.17 -12.48
C TYR A 302 5.58 15.22 -13.15
N GLY A 303 5.37 16.14 -14.09
CA GLY A 303 4.06 16.39 -14.73
C GLY A 303 3.44 15.12 -15.37
N PRO A 304 4.14 14.45 -16.30
CA PRO A 304 3.65 13.23 -16.93
C PRO A 304 3.30 12.10 -15.96
N VAL A 305 3.92 12.07 -14.77
CA VAL A 305 3.61 11.05 -13.77
C VAL A 305 2.19 11.22 -13.22
N PHE A 306 1.76 12.46 -12.92
CA PHE A 306 0.37 12.74 -12.51
C PHE A 306 -0.64 12.34 -13.59
N LEU A 307 -0.33 12.62 -14.86
CA LEU A 307 -1.16 12.22 -16.00
C LEU A 307 -1.28 10.71 -16.11
N SER A 308 -0.16 9.99 -16.00
CA SER A 308 -0.17 8.51 -16.03
C SER A 308 -0.96 7.91 -14.87
N GLY A 309 -0.84 8.50 -13.66
CA GLY A 309 -1.68 8.14 -12.50
C GLY A 309 -3.17 8.32 -12.78
N ALA A 310 -3.57 9.42 -13.43
CA ALA A 310 -4.96 9.66 -13.83
C ALA A 310 -5.48 8.56 -14.78
N PHE A 311 -4.71 8.24 -15.84
CA PHE A 311 -5.08 7.17 -16.79
C PHE A 311 -5.25 5.82 -16.11
N ILE A 312 -4.35 5.47 -15.18
CA ILE A 312 -4.43 4.22 -14.43
C ILE A 312 -5.69 4.20 -13.56
N VAL A 313 -5.99 5.27 -12.82
CA VAL A 313 -7.22 5.35 -12.00
C VAL A 313 -8.48 5.27 -12.86
N PHE A 314 -8.52 5.95 -14.02
CA PHE A 314 -9.65 5.83 -14.95
C PHE A 314 -9.79 4.42 -15.54
N SER A 315 -8.68 3.70 -15.74
CA SER A 315 -8.74 2.29 -16.16
C SER A 315 -9.43 1.40 -15.11
N VAL A 316 -9.34 1.75 -13.81
CA VAL A 316 -10.05 1.04 -12.73
C VAL A 316 -11.56 1.25 -12.82
N VAL A 317 -12.02 2.41 -13.28
CA VAL A 317 -13.46 2.66 -13.54
C VAL A 317 -13.95 1.67 -14.61
N VAL A 318 -13.21 1.52 -15.71
CA VAL A 318 -13.53 0.57 -16.78
C VAL A 318 -13.51 -0.87 -16.25
N TYR A 319 -12.48 -1.24 -15.50
CA TYR A 319 -12.39 -2.55 -14.86
C TYR A 319 -13.60 -2.83 -13.97
N GLY A 320 -14.00 -1.86 -13.13
CA GLY A 320 -15.14 -2.00 -12.23
C GLY A 320 -16.46 -2.17 -12.98
N LEU A 321 -16.68 -1.38 -14.03
CA LEU A 321 -17.90 -1.45 -14.84
C LEU A 321 -18.04 -2.78 -15.60
N ILE A 322 -16.93 -3.46 -15.92
CA ILE A 322 -16.95 -4.75 -16.64
C ILE A 322 -17.04 -5.91 -15.65
N ILE A 323 -16.19 -5.93 -14.60
CA ILE A 323 -16.00 -7.11 -13.74
C ILE A 323 -16.82 -7.00 -12.45
N LEU A 324 -16.75 -5.87 -11.74
CA LEU A 324 -17.44 -5.68 -10.46
C LEU A 324 -18.95 -5.44 -10.61
N ARG A 325 -19.43 -5.21 -11.84
CA ARG A 325 -20.86 -5.10 -12.17
C ARG A 325 -21.55 -6.47 -12.29
N GLN A 326 -20.78 -7.53 -12.59
CA GLN A 326 -21.28 -8.88 -12.83
C GLN A 326 -21.46 -9.70 -11.56
N THR A 327 -21.09 -9.16 -10.39
CA THR A 327 -21.33 -9.82 -9.11
C THR A 327 -22.80 -9.64 -8.72
N PRO A 328 -23.56 -10.75 -8.58
CA PRO A 328 -24.92 -10.69 -8.08
C PRO A 328 -24.89 -9.99 -6.74
N VAL A 329 -25.59 -8.87 -6.62
CA VAL A 329 -25.85 -8.26 -5.32
C VAL A 329 -26.68 -9.29 -4.56
N PRO A 330 -26.24 -9.81 -3.40
CA PRO A 330 -27.14 -10.57 -2.53
C PRO A 330 -28.38 -9.71 -2.32
N SER A 331 -29.53 -10.22 -2.76
CA SER A 331 -30.77 -9.45 -2.83
C SER A 331 -31.05 -8.78 -1.48
N GLU A 332 -31.22 -7.45 -1.49
CA GLU A 332 -31.79 -6.69 -0.36
C GLU A 332 -33.19 -7.21 0.02
N ALA A 333 -33.83 -8.06 -0.81
CA ALA A 333 -35.07 -8.75 -0.44
C ALA A 333 -34.88 -9.86 0.60
N ALA A 334 -33.65 -10.30 0.88
CA ALA A 334 -33.35 -11.20 2.00
C ALA A 334 -33.11 -10.46 3.33
N GLU A 335 -33.15 -9.12 3.34
CA GLU A 335 -33.12 -8.30 4.56
C GLU A 335 -34.54 -8.02 5.12
N ALA A 336 -35.58 -8.62 4.55
CA ALA A 336 -36.97 -8.47 4.99
C ALA A 336 -37.54 -9.69 5.77
N GLU A 337 -36.75 -10.71 6.11
CA GLU A 337 -37.16 -11.72 7.09
C GLU A 337 -36.20 -11.74 8.31
N PRO A 338 -36.74 -11.62 9.54
CA PRO A 338 -35.93 -11.47 10.73
C PRO A 338 -35.38 -12.84 11.16
N ALA A 339 -34.17 -13.17 10.71
CA ALA A 339 -33.36 -14.12 11.45
C ALA A 339 -33.08 -13.51 12.84
N ASN A 340 -33.36 -14.26 13.90
CA ASN A 340 -33.22 -13.90 15.32
C ASN A 340 -31.77 -13.57 15.73
N THR A 341 -31.18 -12.54 15.14
CA THR A 341 -29.98 -11.88 15.63
C THR A 341 -30.43 -10.62 16.34
N VAL A 342 -30.28 -10.64 17.66
CA VAL A 342 -30.35 -9.50 18.57
C VAL A 342 -29.91 -8.24 17.83
N LYS A 343 -30.85 -7.32 17.54
CA LYS A 343 -30.51 -5.96 17.10
C LYS A 343 -29.47 -5.44 18.10
N PRO A 344 -28.23 -5.11 17.71
CA PRO A 344 -27.34 -4.44 18.63
C PRO A 344 -28.07 -3.15 19.01
N GLN A 345 -28.41 -2.99 20.28
CA GLN A 345 -29.00 -1.78 20.80
C GLN A 345 -28.00 -0.64 20.51
N GLN A 346 -28.23 0.07 19.40
CA GLN A 346 -27.52 1.28 19.00
C GLN A 346 -27.86 2.39 20.00
N LYS A 347 -27.22 2.33 21.18
CA LYS A 347 -27.39 3.31 22.26
C LYS A 347 -26.10 4.03 22.63
N GLY A 348 -24.97 3.70 21.98
CA GLY A 348 -23.70 4.39 22.21
C GLY A 348 -23.68 5.75 21.50
N SER A 349 -23.39 6.83 22.24
CA SER A 349 -23.14 8.15 21.66
C SER A 349 -21.73 8.22 21.06
N PHE A 350 -21.56 8.95 19.95
CA PHE A 350 -20.25 9.23 19.34
C PHE A 350 -19.22 9.73 20.38
N MET A 351 -19.64 10.60 21.30
CA MET A 351 -18.78 11.12 22.37
C MET A 351 -18.42 10.06 23.43
N GLN A 352 -19.25 9.03 23.64
CA GLN A 352 -18.92 7.95 24.57
C GLN A 352 -17.85 7.02 23.99
N PHE A 353 -17.84 6.80 22.67
CA PHE A 353 -16.78 6.04 22.00
C PHE A 353 -15.44 6.78 22.05
N LEU A 354 -15.45 8.08 21.74
CA LEU A 354 -14.24 8.90 21.75
C LEU A 354 -13.76 9.23 23.18
N GLY A 355 -14.66 9.21 24.16
CA GLY A 355 -14.36 9.44 25.57
C GLY A 355 -13.89 8.21 26.33
N ASP A 356 -13.92 7.01 25.74
CA ASP A 356 -13.37 5.81 26.38
C ASP A 356 -11.85 5.95 26.51
N ARG A 357 -11.34 5.78 27.74
CA ARG A 357 -9.92 5.96 28.05
C ARG A 357 -9.00 5.09 27.19
N GLN A 358 -9.39 3.86 26.85
CA GLN A 358 -8.53 2.95 26.08
C GLN A 358 -8.56 3.30 24.59
N VAL A 359 -9.72 3.69 24.06
CA VAL A 359 -9.85 4.18 22.67
C VAL A 359 -9.10 5.49 22.49
N LEU A 360 -9.30 6.45 23.40
CA LEU A 360 -8.62 7.74 23.37
C LEU A 360 -7.10 7.57 23.47
N ALA A 361 -6.63 6.68 24.36
CA ALA A 361 -5.21 6.39 24.48
C ALA A 361 -4.64 5.78 23.18
N ALA A 362 -5.36 4.84 22.56
CA ALA A 362 -4.95 4.25 21.28
C ALA A 362 -4.91 5.28 20.14
N VAL A 363 -5.86 6.20 20.09
CA VAL A 363 -5.90 7.27 19.09
C VAL A 363 -4.76 8.27 19.30
N LEU A 364 -4.66 8.87 20.48
CA LEU A 364 -3.76 10.00 20.74
C LEU A 364 -2.30 9.58 20.92
N PHE A 365 -2.04 8.47 21.60
CA PHE A 365 -0.68 8.11 22.03
C PHE A 365 -0.06 6.98 21.22
N SER A 366 -0.81 6.36 20.31
CA SER A 366 -0.29 5.32 19.43
C SER A 366 -0.56 5.62 17.96
N SER A 367 -1.82 5.89 17.59
CA SER A 367 -2.19 6.05 16.18
C SER A 367 -1.75 7.38 15.59
N MET A 368 -1.95 8.49 16.30
CA MET A 368 -1.55 9.82 15.82
C MET A 368 -0.03 9.95 15.66
N PRO A 369 0.83 9.63 16.66
CA PRO A 369 2.28 9.77 16.51
C PRO A 369 2.83 8.87 15.39
N ALA A 370 2.35 7.62 15.29
CA ALA A 370 2.73 6.72 14.20
C ALA A 370 2.32 7.28 12.83
N SER A 371 1.13 7.87 12.72
CA SER A 371 0.62 8.45 11.48
C SER A 371 1.36 9.72 11.08
N ILE A 372 1.69 10.58 12.06
CA ILE A 372 2.54 11.77 11.89
C ILE A 372 3.91 11.36 11.41
N ALA A 373 4.52 10.35 12.05
CA ALA A 373 5.82 9.81 11.68
C ALA A 373 5.79 9.27 10.24
N VAL A 374 4.84 8.40 9.90
CA VAL A 374 4.78 7.83 8.54
C VAL A 374 4.59 8.92 7.48
N VAL A 375 3.61 9.82 7.60
CA VAL A 375 3.37 10.77 6.50
C VAL A 375 4.31 11.98 6.55
N GLY A 376 4.59 12.51 7.74
CA GLY A 376 5.47 13.66 7.91
C GLY A 376 6.94 13.32 7.64
N PHE A 377 7.43 12.18 8.12
CA PHE A 377 8.80 11.76 7.83
C PHE A 377 8.92 11.17 6.43
N LEU A 378 8.22 10.06 6.14
CA LEU A 378 8.43 9.31 4.90
C LEU A 378 8.05 10.10 3.65
N ASN A 379 6.89 10.77 3.64
CA ASN A 379 6.35 11.38 2.43
C ASN A 379 6.70 12.88 2.28
N TYR A 380 7.21 13.52 3.33
CA TYR A 380 7.56 14.94 3.29
C TYR A 380 9.03 15.19 3.63
N PHE A 381 9.47 14.86 4.86
CA PHE A 381 10.83 15.15 5.30
C PHE A 381 11.90 14.39 4.52
N SER A 382 11.75 13.07 4.37
CA SER A 382 12.72 12.18 3.74
C SER A 382 13.03 12.58 2.29
N PRO A 383 12.05 12.77 1.38
CA PRO A 383 12.36 13.18 0.01
C PRO A 383 12.99 14.58 -0.06
N LEU A 384 12.53 15.52 0.78
CA LEU A 384 13.07 16.88 0.80
C LEU A 384 14.51 16.94 1.34
N TYR A 385 14.80 16.22 2.43
CA TYR A 385 16.14 16.15 3.03
C TYR A 385 17.15 15.45 2.10
N LEU A 386 16.75 14.35 1.47
CA LEU A 386 17.60 13.63 0.51
C LEU A 386 17.86 14.45 -0.76
N ASN A 387 16.84 15.13 -1.30
CA ASN A 387 16.99 15.98 -2.49
C ASN A 387 17.91 17.17 -2.20
N ARG A 388 17.75 17.84 -1.05
CA ARG A 388 18.64 18.93 -0.61
C ARG A 388 20.08 18.46 -0.33
N SER A 389 20.26 17.19 -0.02
CA SER A 389 21.57 16.54 0.10
C SER A 389 22.19 16.14 -1.26
N GLY A 390 21.51 16.43 -2.38
CA GLY A 390 22.01 16.17 -3.74
C GLY A 390 21.76 14.76 -4.26
N VAL A 391 20.91 13.97 -3.58
CA VAL A 391 20.52 12.63 -4.04
C VAL A 391 19.55 12.73 -5.22
N ASN A 392 19.72 11.91 -6.26
CA ASN A 392 18.81 11.89 -7.40
C ASN A 392 17.43 11.29 -7.07
N ASP A 393 16.41 11.68 -7.85
CA ASP A 393 15.01 11.32 -7.61
C ASP A 393 14.73 9.81 -7.60
N ALA A 394 15.41 9.04 -8.46
CA ALA A 394 15.25 7.58 -8.43
C ALA A 394 15.78 6.95 -7.15
N SER A 395 16.95 7.37 -6.64
CA SER A 395 17.46 6.85 -5.37
C SER A 395 16.57 7.24 -4.20
N ILE A 396 15.98 8.44 -4.22
CA ILE A 396 14.98 8.87 -3.22
C ILE A 396 13.79 7.91 -3.22
N GLY A 397 13.18 7.67 -4.38
CA GLY A 397 12.05 6.76 -4.50
C GLY A 397 12.38 5.32 -4.09
N GLN A 398 13.59 4.87 -4.39
CA GLN A 398 14.11 3.56 -3.98
C GLN A 398 14.27 3.42 -2.47
N VAL A 399 14.81 4.45 -1.80
CA VAL A 399 14.91 4.48 -0.34
C VAL A 399 13.52 4.47 0.30
N LEU A 400 12.57 5.25 -0.23
CA LEU A 400 11.19 5.26 0.25
C LEU A 400 10.47 3.92 0.02
N MET A 401 10.74 3.25 -1.10
CA MET A 401 10.17 1.93 -1.42
C MET A 401 10.51 0.87 -0.36
N LEU A 402 11.68 0.96 0.29
CA LEU A 402 12.09 0.03 1.35
C LEU A 402 11.04 -0.08 2.46
N PHE A 403 10.36 1.01 2.79
CA PHE A 403 9.25 1.01 3.75
C PHE A 403 8.19 -0.03 3.37
N GLY A 404 7.73 0.04 2.12
CA GLY A 404 6.69 -0.84 1.63
C GLY A 404 7.19 -2.28 1.44
N VAL A 405 8.46 -2.47 1.04
CA VAL A 405 9.10 -3.81 0.98
C VAL A 405 9.06 -4.50 2.33
N ILE A 406 9.39 -3.78 3.41
CA ILE A 406 9.30 -4.33 4.77
C ILE A 406 7.86 -4.72 5.10
N LEU A 407 6.89 -3.86 4.77
CA LEU A 407 5.48 -4.16 4.99
C LEU A 407 5.04 -5.43 4.24
N ALA A 408 5.49 -5.61 3.00
CA ALA A 408 5.15 -6.78 2.20
C ALA A 408 5.81 -8.06 2.73
N LEU A 409 7.10 -8.00 3.10
CA LEU A 409 7.88 -9.16 3.53
C LEU A 409 7.58 -9.55 4.98
N PHE A 410 7.64 -8.59 5.90
CA PHE A 410 7.55 -8.83 7.33
C PHE A 410 6.13 -8.64 7.86
N GLY A 411 5.25 -7.91 7.17
CA GLY A 411 3.87 -7.66 7.61
C GLY A 411 3.10 -8.93 7.98
N PRO A 412 3.06 -9.99 7.15
CA PRO A 412 2.37 -11.24 7.49
C PRO A 412 2.98 -11.97 8.70
N ALA A 413 4.30 -11.99 8.82
CA ALA A 413 5.00 -12.68 9.91
C ALA A 413 4.79 -11.95 11.24
N ILE A 414 5.00 -10.64 11.24
CA ILE A 414 4.78 -9.75 12.38
C ILE A 414 3.30 -9.71 12.76
N GLY A 415 2.38 -9.73 11.79
CA GLY A 415 0.94 -9.80 12.02
C GLY A 415 0.55 -11.06 12.79
N ARG A 416 1.07 -12.24 12.38
CA ARG A 416 0.85 -13.50 13.12
C ARG A 416 1.41 -13.44 14.54
N PHE A 417 2.58 -12.85 14.71
CA PHE A 417 3.18 -12.66 16.03
C PHE A 417 2.34 -11.73 16.93
N ALA A 418 1.90 -10.59 16.38
CA ALA A 418 0.96 -9.70 17.05
C ALA A 418 -0.36 -10.42 17.37
N ASP A 419 -0.71 -11.41 16.54
CA ASP A 419 -1.93 -12.17 16.73
C ASP A 419 -1.93 -13.10 17.95
N LEU A 420 -0.77 -13.64 18.31
CA LEU A 420 -0.57 -14.49 19.49
C LEU A 420 -0.75 -13.72 20.82
N SER A 421 -0.66 -12.39 20.81
CA SER A 421 -0.84 -11.59 22.02
C SER A 421 -2.32 -11.48 22.38
N GLU A 422 -2.72 -12.03 23.54
CA GLU A 422 -4.11 -11.99 24.02
C GLU A 422 -4.63 -10.55 24.19
N THR A 423 -3.81 -9.67 24.76
CA THR A 423 -4.18 -8.29 25.05
C THR A 423 -3.88 -7.32 23.91
N LYS A 424 -3.11 -7.72 22.89
CA LYS A 424 -2.65 -6.89 21.75
C LYS A 424 -1.85 -5.63 22.13
N ARG A 425 -1.70 -5.32 23.42
CA ARG A 425 -0.99 -4.15 23.96
C ARG A 425 0.52 -4.24 23.76
N ALA A 426 1.11 -5.39 24.05
CA ALA A 426 2.56 -5.58 23.95
C ALA A 426 3.10 -5.34 22.52
N PRO A 427 2.47 -5.85 21.44
CA PRO A 427 2.86 -5.50 20.07
C PRO A 427 2.77 -4.01 19.77
N ILE A 428 1.75 -3.31 20.28
CA ILE A 428 1.60 -1.85 20.08
C ILE A 428 2.75 -1.10 20.76
N ILE A 429 3.07 -1.44 22.01
CA ILE A 429 4.15 -0.80 22.76
C ILE A 429 5.49 -1.03 22.06
N LEU A 430 5.79 -2.29 21.69
CA LEU A 430 7.01 -2.64 20.95
C LEU A 430 7.11 -1.87 19.61
N GLY A 431 6.00 -1.79 18.89
CA GLY A 431 5.92 -1.03 17.65
C GLY A 431 6.17 0.46 17.86
N CYS A 432 5.51 1.09 18.84
CA CYS A 432 5.72 2.51 19.16
C CYS A 432 7.15 2.79 19.65
N THR A 433 7.75 1.90 20.44
CA THR A 433 9.15 2.05 20.88
C THR A 433 10.11 1.95 19.70
N LEU A 434 9.89 1.00 18.77
CA LEU A 434 10.68 0.91 17.53
C LEU A 434 10.51 2.16 16.67
N GLY A 435 9.29 2.71 16.61
CA GLY A 435 8.99 3.93 15.87
C GLY A 435 9.70 5.15 16.44
N GLY A 436 9.78 5.29 17.77
CA GLY A 436 10.56 6.36 18.40
C GLY A 436 12.07 6.17 18.25
N LEU A 437 12.57 4.93 18.37
CA LEU A 437 13.98 4.58 18.14
C LEU A 437 14.44 4.87 16.71
N ALA A 438 13.54 4.74 15.72
CA ALA A 438 13.84 5.05 14.32
C ALA A 438 14.42 6.45 14.13
N PHE A 439 13.93 7.43 14.90
CA PHE A 439 14.37 8.82 14.82
C PHE A 439 15.63 9.12 15.65
N LEU A 440 15.91 8.31 16.69
CA LEU A 440 17.14 8.44 17.47
C LEU A 440 18.38 8.00 16.67
N VAL A 441 18.20 7.31 15.53
CA VAL A 441 19.29 7.00 14.61
C VAL A 441 20.03 8.26 14.15
N PHE A 442 19.33 9.39 14.01
CA PHE A 442 19.91 10.68 13.66
C PHE A 442 20.86 11.27 14.73
N SER A 443 21.01 10.62 15.89
CA SER A 443 22.06 10.97 16.86
C SER A 443 23.41 10.29 16.60
N LEU A 444 23.42 9.24 15.76
CA LEU A 444 24.58 8.38 15.52
C LEU A 444 25.04 8.42 14.05
N LEU A 445 24.12 8.69 13.13
CA LEU A 445 24.34 8.63 11.69
C LEU A 445 23.71 9.86 11.05
N ASP A 446 24.35 10.36 9.99
CA ASP A 446 23.90 11.53 9.24
C ASP A 446 23.59 11.16 7.78
N GLY A 447 22.85 12.03 7.09
CA GLY A 447 22.61 11.92 5.65
C GLY A 447 21.75 10.72 5.23
N VAL A 448 22.08 10.11 4.09
CA VAL A 448 21.27 9.06 3.43
C VAL A 448 21.13 7.80 4.29
N MET A 449 22.18 7.44 5.02
CA MET A 449 22.20 6.24 5.85
C MET A 449 21.24 6.37 7.05
N ALA A 450 21.18 7.56 7.65
CA ALA A 450 20.26 7.85 8.75
C ALA A 450 18.81 7.72 8.30
N VAL A 451 18.46 8.36 7.18
CA VAL A 451 17.11 8.30 6.59
C VAL A 451 16.74 6.86 6.23
N THR A 452 17.65 6.13 5.58
CA THR A 452 17.41 4.74 5.18
C THR A 452 17.12 3.84 6.38
N LEU A 453 17.98 3.89 7.42
CA LEU A 453 17.79 3.07 8.61
C LEU A 453 16.54 3.46 9.41
N ALA A 454 16.24 4.76 9.50
CA ALA A 454 15.02 5.27 10.10
C ALA A 454 13.77 4.74 9.36
N ILE A 455 13.77 4.76 8.03
CA ILE A 455 12.67 4.22 7.22
C ILE A 455 12.49 2.71 7.43
N LEU A 456 13.60 1.96 7.51
CA LEU A 456 13.54 0.52 7.77
C LEU A 456 12.91 0.22 9.13
N LEU A 457 13.37 0.92 10.19
CA LEU A 457 12.82 0.77 11.54
C LEU A 457 11.36 1.23 11.63
N LEU A 458 11.01 2.32 10.93
CA LEU A 458 9.65 2.83 10.85
C LEU A 458 8.71 1.85 10.12
N GLY A 459 9.19 1.16 9.08
CA GLY A 459 8.45 0.09 8.40
C GLY A 459 8.13 -1.08 9.33
N LEU A 460 9.12 -1.54 10.11
CA LEU A 460 8.94 -2.60 11.11
C LEU A 460 7.97 -2.18 12.22
N SER A 461 8.13 -0.95 12.72
CA SER A 461 7.22 -0.32 13.67
C SER A 461 5.78 -0.33 13.15
N ASN A 462 5.56 0.15 11.92
CA ASN A 462 4.23 0.25 11.35
C ASN A 462 3.55 -1.13 11.16
N CYS A 463 4.31 -2.18 10.85
CA CYS A 463 3.77 -3.55 10.78
C CYS A 463 3.15 -4.01 12.11
N LEU A 464 3.83 -3.74 13.23
CA LEU A 464 3.37 -4.07 14.58
C LEU A 464 2.17 -3.20 14.97
N VAL A 465 2.32 -1.88 14.80
CA VAL A 465 1.35 -0.88 15.26
C VAL A 465 0.03 -1.03 14.53
N LEU A 466 0.02 -1.07 13.19
CA LEU A 466 -1.20 -1.02 12.40
C LEU A 466 -2.12 -2.23 12.63
N SER A 467 -1.52 -3.42 12.66
CA SER A 467 -2.22 -4.69 12.84
C SER A 467 -2.80 -4.79 14.27
N ALA A 468 -1.98 -4.45 15.26
CA ALA A 468 -2.36 -4.56 16.66
C ALA A 468 -3.35 -3.47 17.10
N GLN A 469 -3.24 -2.23 16.60
CA GLN A 469 -4.18 -1.14 16.91
C GLN A 469 -5.61 -1.45 16.48
N SER A 470 -5.78 -1.92 15.24
CA SER A 470 -7.11 -2.25 14.71
C SER A 470 -7.75 -3.36 15.53
N ALA A 471 -6.99 -4.40 15.88
CA ALA A 471 -7.47 -5.49 16.73
C ALA A 471 -7.75 -5.04 18.18
N PHE A 472 -6.94 -4.14 18.73
CA PHE A 472 -7.11 -3.62 20.10
C PHE A 472 -8.41 -2.82 20.24
N VAL A 473 -8.69 -1.91 19.31
CA VAL A 473 -9.91 -1.08 19.33
C VAL A 473 -11.16 -1.96 19.16
N LEU A 474 -11.10 -2.98 18.29
CA LEU A 474 -12.23 -3.90 18.09
C LEU A 474 -12.55 -4.75 19.33
N LYS A 475 -11.57 -5.04 20.19
CA LYS A 475 -11.78 -5.80 21.44
C LYS A 475 -12.39 -4.99 22.58
N GLN A 476 -12.49 -3.66 22.44
CA GLN A 476 -13.04 -2.82 23.51
C GLN A 476 -14.57 -2.97 23.61
N PRO A 477 -15.16 -3.09 24.82
CA PRO A 477 -16.61 -3.27 24.99
C PRO A 477 -17.45 -2.15 24.35
N VAL A 478 -16.93 -0.92 24.31
CA VAL A 478 -17.61 0.22 23.70
C VAL A 478 -17.75 0.07 22.17
N THR A 479 -16.81 -0.65 21.53
CA THR A 479 -16.86 -0.95 20.09
C THR A 479 -17.99 -1.92 19.76
N ALA A 480 -18.25 -2.91 20.62
CA ALA A 480 -19.38 -3.83 20.44
C ALA A 480 -20.74 -3.13 20.58
N GLN A 481 -20.84 -2.09 21.41
CA GLN A 481 -22.07 -1.32 21.62
C GLN A 481 -22.35 -0.30 20.51
N TYR A 482 -21.30 0.29 19.94
CA TYR A 482 -21.42 1.31 18.88
C TYR A 482 -21.47 0.71 17.46
N GLY A 483 -20.91 -0.49 17.30
CA GLY A 483 -20.82 -1.22 16.03
C GLY A 483 -19.42 -1.13 15.42
N GLU A 484 -18.85 -2.29 15.09
CA GLU A 484 -17.46 -2.43 14.61
C GLU A 484 -17.13 -1.51 13.43
N GLY A 485 -18.02 -1.42 12.43
CA GLY A 485 -17.79 -0.62 11.22
C GLY A 485 -17.72 0.88 11.50
N LYS A 486 -18.63 1.41 12.34
CA LYS A 486 -18.66 2.83 12.69
C LYS A 486 -17.47 3.20 13.58
N SER A 487 -17.16 2.37 14.57
CA SER A 487 -15.98 2.55 15.43
C SER A 487 -14.68 2.53 14.64
N MET A 488 -14.52 1.59 13.70
CA MET A 488 -13.32 1.54 12.85
C MET A 488 -13.24 2.73 11.88
N GLY A 489 -14.36 3.19 11.35
CA GLY A 489 -14.41 4.41 10.52
C GLY A 489 -13.92 5.64 11.29
N ILE A 490 -14.41 5.83 12.52
CA ILE A 490 -13.98 6.93 13.41
C ILE A 490 -12.50 6.78 13.74
N PHE A 491 -12.06 5.61 14.19
CA PHE A 491 -10.67 5.35 14.54
C PHE A 491 -9.73 5.67 13.37
N ARG A 492 -10.04 5.19 12.17
CA ARG A 492 -9.26 5.45 10.95
C ARG A 492 -9.27 6.91 10.54
N SER A 493 -10.42 7.58 10.66
CA SER A 493 -10.52 9.02 10.41
C SER A 493 -9.63 9.81 11.36
N SER A 494 -9.59 9.44 12.64
CA SER A 494 -8.69 10.07 13.62
C SER A 494 -7.21 9.86 13.27
N SER A 495 -6.82 8.68 12.75
CA SER A 495 -5.46 8.46 12.23
C SER A 495 -5.11 9.41 11.07
N ARG A 496 -6.07 9.75 10.20
CA ARG A 496 -5.84 10.71 9.09
C ARG A 496 -5.54 12.12 9.56
N ILE A 497 -6.02 12.52 10.73
CA ILE A 497 -5.64 13.81 11.36
C ILE A 497 -4.14 13.82 11.67
N GLY A 498 -3.60 12.71 12.19
CA GLY A 498 -2.15 12.57 12.38
C GLY A 498 -1.37 12.70 11.06
N GLN A 499 -1.88 12.10 9.99
CA GLN A 499 -1.25 12.20 8.66
C GLN A 499 -1.28 13.63 8.10
N MET A 500 -2.38 14.36 8.33
CA MET A 500 -2.48 15.78 8.00
C MET A 500 -1.45 16.62 8.77
N LEU A 501 -1.29 16.38 10.07
CA LEU A 501 -0.35 17.12 10.92
C LEU A 501 1.12 16.79 10.64
N GLY A 502 1.39 15.61 10.06
CA GLY A 502 2.74 15.13 9.71
C GLY A 502 3.59 16.17 8.98
N PRO A 503 3.25 16.55 7.74
CA PRO A 503 4.02 17.51 6.96
C PRO A 503 4.15 18.88 7.65
N VAL A 504 3.12 19.34 8.37
CA VAL A 504 3.15 20.62 9.11
C VAL A 504 4.18 20.59 10.23
N LEU A 505 4.21 19.52 11.02
CA LEU A 505 5.17 19.37 12.12
C LEU A 505 6.60 19.24 11.59
N PHE A 506 6.80 18.41 10.56
CA PHE A 506 8.13 18.24 9.96
C PHE A 506 8.59 19.46 9.17
N ALA A 507 7.69 20.27 8.61
CA ALA A 507 8.04 21.58 8.06
C ALA A 507 8.59 22.51 9.14
N GLY A 508 8.01 22.51 10.34
CA GLY A 508 8.56 23.22 11.50
C GLY A 508 9.95 22.73 11.90
N ILE A 509 10.16 21.40 11.92
CA ILE A 509 11.47 20.79 12.23
C ILE A 509 12.56 21.24 11.24
N ILE A 510 12.24 21.33 9.95
CA ILE A 510 13.20 21.76 8.92
C ILE A 510 13.64 23.21 9.11
N THR A 511 12.83 24.06 9.73
CA THR A 511 13.20 25.46 10.02
C THR A 511 14.10 25.63 11.26
N MET A 512 14.34 24.56 12.02
CA MET A 512 15.24 24.62 13.17
C MET A 512 16.70 24.71 12.72
N THR A 513 17.54 25.40 13.50
CA THR A 513 18.96 25.62 13.18
C THR A 513 19.74 24.32 12.99
N ASP A 514 19.32 23.26 13.71
CA ASP A 514 19.84 21.90 13.56
C ASP A 514 18.67 20.94 13.29
N ILE A 515 18.58 20.50 12.04
CA ILE A 515 17.51 19.63 11.55
C ILE A 515 17.55 18.27 12.24
N GLU A 516 18.75 17.74 12.49
CA GLU A 516 18.97 16.40 13.05
C GLU A 516 18.50 16.37 14.51
N SER A 517 18.85 17.41 15.28
CA SER A 517 18.32 17.62 16.63
C SER A 517 16.79 17.73 16.66
N GLY A 518 16.17 18.37 15.68
CA GLY A 518 14.71 18.48 15.60
C GLY A 518 14.02 17.14 15.33
N VAL A 519 14.59 16.29 14.46
CA VAL A 519 14.13 14.91 14.23
C VAL A 519 14.33 14.04 15.47
N MET A 520 15.46 14.17 16.16
CA MET A 520 15.73 13.47 17.41
C MET A 520 14.72 13.85 18.51
N LEU A 521 14.39 15.14 18.64
CA LEU A 521 13.38 15.63 19.59
C LEU A 521 12.01 15.02 19.30
N PHE A 522 11.64 14.90 18.03
CA PHE A 522 10.42 14.19 17.63
C PHE A 522 10.46 12.72 18.04
N GLY A 523 11.61 12.04 17.87
CA GLY A 523 11.82 10.67 18.35
C GLY A 523 11.61 10.50 19.85
N LEU A 524 12.18 11.41 20.65
CA LEU A 524 11.98 11.44 22.11
C LEU A 524 10.52 11.69 22.48
N ALA A 525 9.86 12.66 21.84
CA ALA A 525 8.44 12.91 22.05
C ALA A 525 7.59 11.67 21.70
N TYR A 526 7.93 10.97 20.61
CA TYR A 526 7.26 9.73 20.22
C TYR A 526 7.46 8.63 21.29
N LEU A 527 8.66 8.45 21.84
CA LEU A 527 8.89 7.52 22.95
C LEU A 527 8.09 7.87 24.20
N ILE A 528 7.94 9.17 24.52
CA ILE A 528 7.09 9.62 25.63
C ILE A 528 5.63 9.24 25.38
N THR A 529 5.11 9.44 24.16
CA THR A 529 3.75 9.00 23.84
C THR A 529 3.58 7.48 23.94
N ALA A 530 4.60 6.69 23.54
CA ALA A 530 4.59 5.24 23.72
C ALA A 530 4.51 4.84 25.21
N MET A 531 5.25 5.55 26.07
CA MET A 531 5.22 5.34 27.52
C MET A 531 3.86 5.73 28.11
N LEU A 532 3.29 6.87 27.71
CA LEU A 532 1.95 7.29 28.12
C LEU A 532 0.87 6.29 27.69
N PHE A 533 0.98 5.74 26.48
CA PHE A 533 0.09 4.67 26.03
C PHE A 533 0.19 3.44 26.94
N ALA A 534 1.41 3.00 27.28
CA ALA A 534 1.63 1.87 28.18
C ALA A 534 1.03 2.11 29.57
N LEU A 535 1.22 3.31 30.14
CA LEU A 535 0.69 3.69 31.46
C LEU A 535 -0.84 3.80 31.45
N LEU A 536 -1.43 4.46 30.44
CA LEU A 536 -2.86 4.71 30.38
C LEU A 536 -3.67 3.44 30.09
N THR A 537 -3.08 2.51 29.35
CA THR A 537 -3.67 1.19 29.08
C THR A 537 -3.27 0.12 30.08
N TRP A 538 -2.46 0.46 31.10
CA TRP A 538 -2.14 -0.47 32.16
C TRP A 538 -3.40 -0.77 32.97
N SER A 539 -3.82 -2.03 32.92
CA SER A 539 -4.81 -2.58 33.85
C SER A 539 -4.04 -3.53 34.77
N PRO A 540 -4.13 -3.38 36.10
CA PRO A 540 -3.62 -4.39 37.02
C PRO A 540 -4.23 -5.74 36.64
N ARG A 541 -3.41 -6.78 36.50
CA ARG A 541 -3.88 -8.17 36.37
C ARG A 541 -4.59 -8.52 37.69
N GLY A 542 -5.91 -8.38 37.73
CA GLY A 542 -6.61 -8.50 39.00
C GLY A 542 -8.12 -8.49 38.95
N VAL A 543 -8.78 -9.00 37.90
CA VAL A 543 -10.11 -9.62 38.03
C VAL A 543 -10.22 -10.70 36.95
N ARG A 544 -10.04 -11.98 37.33
CA ARG A 544 -10.62 -13.08 36.55
C ARG A 544 -12.13 -12.86 36.59
N VAL A 545 -12.72 -12.42 35.49
CA VAL A 545 -14.15 -12.64 35.30
C VAL A 545 -14.29 -14.14 35.13
N THR A 546 -14.69 -14.81 36.21
CA THR A 546 -15.19 -16.18 36.17
C THR A 546 -16.34 -16.20 35.18
N SER A 547 -16.08 -16.75 34.00
CA SER A 547 -17.13 -17.13 33.06
C SER A 547 -17.94 -18.25 33.73
N HIS A 548 -19.00 -17.90 34.46
CA HIS A 548 -20.07 -18.83 34.76
C HIS A 548 -20.82 -19.10 33.44
N VAL A 549 -20.26 -19.99 32.63
CA VAL A 549 -21.05 -20.75 31.67
C VAL A 549 -21.81 -21.78 32.51
N LYS A 550 -23.05 -21.45 32.87
CA LYS A 550 -24.02 -22.47 33.29
C LYS A 550 -24.30 -23.33 32.05
N VAL A 551 -23.63 -24.47 31.97
CA VAL A 551 -24.07 -25.58 31.13
C VAL A 551 -25.40 -26.02 31.72
N VAL A 552 -26.50 -25.60 31.09
CA VAL A 552 -27.79 -26.24 31.30
C VAL A 552 -27.73 -27.54 30.51
N SER A 553 -27.35 -28.61 31.21
CA SER A 553 -27.66 -29.96 30.77
C SER A 553 -29.18 -30.14 30.87
N ASN A 554 -29.86 -30.24 29.73
CA ASN A 554 -31.19 -30.82 29.70
C ASN A 554 -31.02 -32.33 29.88
N GLU A 555 -31.67 -32.86 30.92
CA GLU A 555 -32.10 -34.26 31.00
C GLU A 555 -33.13 -34.59 29.91
#